data_AF-A0A7Z9Q034-F1
#
_entry.id   AF-A0A7Z9Q034-F1
#
_cell.length_a   1.000
_cell.length_b   1.000
_cell.length_c   1.000
_cell.angle_alpha   90.00
_cell.angle_beta   90.00
_cell.angle_gamma   90.00
#
_symmetry.space_group_name_H-M   'P 1'
#
loop_
_entity.id
_entity.type
_entity.pdbx_description
1 polymer ?
#
loop_
_entity_poly.entity_id
_entity_poly.type
_entity_poly.pdbx_seq_one_letter_code
_entity_poly.pdbx_strand_id
1 'polypeptide(L)'
;MPIFLWWLKKLFLVGARTYCPRCEKGLMFESYFKVRKQCPECKVVLQPYPGDELGVVALGYFLTLGPSLVATVAAYFYTEMT
;
A
#
# COMPACT_ATOMS: atom_id res chain seq x y z
N MET A 1 -22.27 1.32 -17.63
CA MET A 1 -21.02 1.45 -16.84
C MET A 1 -21.22 2.00 -15.40
N PRO A 2 -22.16 1.54 -14.54
CA PRO A 2 -22.21 2.01 -13.14
C PRO A 2 -21.65 1.02 -12.08
N ILE A 3 -21.52 -0.27 -12.42
CA ILE A 3 -21.12 -1.33 -11.46
C ILE A 3 -19.65 -1.18 -10.99
N PHE A 4 -18.76 -0.79 -11.89
CA PHE A 4 -17.32 -0.70 -11.61
C PHE A 4 -16.99 0.40 -10.59
N LEU A 5 -17.64 1.57 -10.71
CA LEU A 5 -17.42 2.71 -9.81
C LEU A 5 -17.93 2.44 -8.38
N TRP A 6 -19.02 1.69 -8.25
CA TRP A 6 -19.59 1.32 -6.97
C TRP A 6 -18.69 0.32 -6.21
N TRP A 7 -18.10 -0.63 -6.95
CA TRP A 7 -17.10 -1.56 -6.41
C TRP A 7 -15.81 -0.87 -5.96
N LEU A 8 -15.31 0.08 -6.75
CA LEU A 8 -14.10 0.84 -6.44
C LEU A 8 -14.25 1.67 -5.16
N LYS A 9 -15.35 2.41 -5.00
CA LYS A 9 -15.62 3.17 -3.77
C LYS A 9 -15.73 2.26 -2.56
N LYS A 10 -16.39 1.11 -2.70
CA LYS A 10 -16.57 0.16 -1.60
C LYS A 10 -15.24 -0.47 -1.18
N LEU A 11 -14.39 -0.85 -2.15
CA LEU A 11 -13.03 -1.33 -1.90
C LEU A 11 -12.16 -0.28 -1.19
N PHE A 12 -12.23 0.98 -1.62
CA PHE A 12 -11.46 2.06 -1.02
C PHE A 12 -11.91 2.37 0.42
N LEU A 13 -13.23 2.39 0.66
CA LEU A 13 -13.81 2.60 1.99
C LEU A 13 -13.50 1.44 2.93
N VAL A 14 -13.51 0.19 2.45
CA VAL A 14 -13.18 -0.98 3.28
C VAL A 14 -11.68 -1.06 3.59
N GLY A 15 -10.82 -0.76 2.60
CA GLY A 15 -9.37 -0.70 2.77
C GLY A 15 -8.94 0.41 3.72
N ALA A 16 -9.53 1.61 3.61
CA ALA A 16 -9.26 2.73 4.52
C ALA A 16 -9.70 2.45 5.96
N ARG A 17 -10.70 1.58 6.13
CA ARG A 17 -11.29 1.26 7.43
C ARG A 17 -10.73 -0.02 8.04
N THR A 18 -9.74 -0.63 7.38
CA THR A 18 -9.01 -1.82 7.84
C THR A 18 -9.91 -2.99 8.26
N TYR A 19 -11.12 -3.06 7.71
CA TYR A 19 -12.10 -4.12 7.97
C TYR A 19 -12.05 -5.19 6.87
N CYS A 20 -12.38 -6.42 7.23
CA CYS A 20 -12.40 -7.55 6.32
C CYS A 20 -13.45 -7.32 5.21
N PRO A 21 -13.09 -7.42 3.91
CA PRO A 21 -14.02 -7.21 2.81
C PRO A 21 -15.12 -8.28 2.71
N ARG A 22 -14.95 -9.41 3.41
CA ARG A 22 -15.93 -10.50 3.41
C ARG A 22 -17.00 -10.36 4.49
N CYS A 23 -16.62 -9.92 5.69
CA CYS A 23 -17.56 -9.84 6.82
C CYS A 23 -17.75 -8.43 7.38
N GLU A 24 -16.97 -7.43 6.94
CA GLU A 24 -17.00 -6.01 7.37
C GLU A 24 -16.89 -5.78 8.90
N LYS A 25 -16.59 -6.84 9.67
CA LYS A 25 -16.53 -6.84 11.14
C LYS A 25 -15.15 -7.11 11.70
N GLY A 26 -14.38 -7.99 11.05
CA GLY A 26 -13.05 -8.36 11.52
C GLY A 26 -11.98 -7.39 11.05
N LEU A 27 -11.10 -6.95 11.95
CA LEU A 27 -9.93 -6.12 11.62
C LEU A 27 -8.91 -6.93 10.81
N MET A 28 -8.50 -6.41 9.65
CA MET A 28 -7.44 -6.98 8.80
C MET A 28 -6.04 -6.79 9.40
N PHE A 29 -5.84 -5.76 10.22
CA PHE A 29 -4.53 -5.41 10.76
C PHE A 29 -4.45 -5.75 12.25
N GLU A 30 -3.34 -6.36 12.65
CA GLU A 30 -3.00 -6.62 14.06
C GLU A 30 -2.34 -5.41 14.73
N SER A 31 -1.55 -4.66 13.95
CA SER A 31 -0.79 -3.47 14.37
C SER A 31 -0.59 -2.54 13.17
N TYR A 32 0.05 -1.38 13.38
CA TYR A 32 0.52 -0.51 12.30
C TYR A 32 1.31 -1.34 11.28
N PHE A 33 0.81 -1.42 10.05
CA PHE A 33 1.44 -2.14 8.92
C PHE A 33 1.55 -3.67 9.04
N LYS A 34 0.92 -4.31 10.05
CA LYS A 34 0.95 -5.78 10.20
C LYS A 34 -0.39 -6.42 9.86
N VAL A 35 -0.46 -7.05 8.68
CA VAL A 35 -1.67 -7.76 8.21
C VAL A 35 -1.82 -9.11 8.94
N ARG A 36 -3.02 -9.40 9.43
CA ARG A 36 -3.38 -10.69 10.05
C ARG A 36 -3.48 -11.75 8.96
N LYS A 37 -2.97 -12.95 9.23
CA LYS A 37 -3.08 -14.10 8.30
C LYS A 37 -4.52 -14.61 8.13
N GLN A 38 -5.37 -14.40 9.13
CA GLN A 38 -6.76 -14.83 9.15
C GLN A 38 -7.65 -13.80 9.85
N CYS A 39 -8.90 -13.68 9.37
CA CYS A 39 -9.89 -12.80 9.97
C CYS A 39 -10.42 -13.45 11.27
N PRO A 40 -10.52 -12.72 12.40
CA PRO A 40 -11.04 -13.28 13.65
C PRO A 40 -12.50 -13.74 13.57
N GLU A 41 -13.32 -13.03 12.79
CA GLU A 41 -14.75 -13.31 12.64
C GLU A 41 -15.04 -14.41 11.60
N CYS A 42 -14.71 -14.17 10.33
CA CYS A 42 -15.08 -15.09 9.24
C CYS A 42 -14.03 -16.15 8.91
N LYS A 43 -12.86 -16.13 9.59
CA LYS A 43 -11.73 -17.06 9.38
C LYS A 43 -11.24 -17.14 7.92
N VAL A 44 -11.58 -16.16 7.10
CA VAL A 44 -11.06 -16.08 5.73
C VAL A 44 -9.54 -15.91 5.80
N VAL A 45 -8.83 -16.65 4.95
CA VAL A 45 -7.38 -16.53 4.82
C VAL A 45 -7.09 -15.20 4.15
N LEU A 46 -6.45 -14.32 4.91
CA LEU A 46 -5.89 -13.06 4.43
C LEU A 46 -4.42 -13.36 4.16
N GLN A 47 -4.13 -13.87 2.96
CA GLN A 47 -2.75 -14.17 2.58
C GLN A 47 -1.98 -12.84 2.48
N PRO A 48 -0.98 -12.58 3.32
CA PRO A 48 0.00 -11.55 3.00
C PRO A 48 0.70 -12.01 1.73
N TYR A 49 0.65 -11.21 0.67
CA TYR A 49 1.46 -11.49 -0.50
C TYR A 49 2.93 -11.35 -0.06
N PRO A 50 3.80 -12.36 -0.27
CA PRO A 50 5.20 -12.25 0.08
C PRO A 50 5.83 -11.17 -0.82
N GLY A 51 5.94 -9.95 -0.29
CA GLY A 51 6.31 -8.75 -1.07
C GLY A 51 5.52 -7.49 -0.67
N ASP A 52 4.34 -7.63 -0.05
CA ASP A 52 3.51 -6.51 0.44
C ASP A 52 3.89 -6.07 1.87
N GLU A 53 5.12 -6.37 2.30
CA GLU A 53 5.66 -5.71 3.47
C GLU A 53 5.95 -4.26 3.08
N LEU A 54 5.07 -3.37 3.52
CA LEU A 54 5.16 -1.92 3.28
C LEU A 54 6.56 -1.37 3.61
N GLY A 55 7.28 -2.02 4.53
CA GLY A 55 8.70 -1.77 4.78
C GLY A 55 9.60 -2.03 3.58
N VAL A 56 9.53 -3.19 2.93
CA VAL A 56 10.37 -3.55 1.77
C VAL A 56 10.08 -2.66 0.56
N VAL A 57 8.80 -2.39 0.30
CA VAL A 57 8.37 -1.48 -0.77
C VAL A 57 8.86 -0.06 -0.50
N ALA A 58 8.67 0.46 0.72
CA ALA A 58 9.17 1.78 1.09
C ALA A 58 10.69 1.87 1.00
N LEU A 59 11.42 0.84 1.45
CA LEU A 59 12.89 0.80 1.39
C LEU A 59 13.37 0.83 -0.07
N GLY A 60 12.75 0.04 -0.95
CA GLY A 60 13.02 0.05 -2.38
C GLY A 60 12.77 1.41 -3.01
N TYR A 61 11.64 2.05 -2.67
CA TYR A 61 11.34 3.41 -3.12
C TYR A 61 12.36 4.45 -2.62
N PHE A 62 12.78 4.39 -1.36
CA PHE A 62 13.79 5.30 -0.82
C PHE A 62 15.15 5.14 -1.51
N LEU A 63 15.59 3.89 -1.73
CA LEU A 63 16.87 3.57 -2.38
C LEU A 63 16.89 3.95 -3.86
N THR A 64 15.75 3.98 -4.54
CA THR A 64 15.68 4.28 -5.98
C THR A 64 15.26 5.72 -6.23
N LEU A 65 14.11 6.18 -5.74
CA LEU A 65 13.62 7.53 -6.01
C LEU A 65 14.49 8.62 -5.38
N GLY A 66 14.97 8.39 -4.16
CA GLY A 66 15.78 9.36 -3.42
C GLY A 66 17.01 9.82 -4.21
N PRO A 67 17.97 8.91 -4.50
CA PRO A 67 19.16 9.28 -5.27
C PRO A 67 18.85 9.69 -6.71
N SER A 68 17.80 9.16 -7.33
CA SER A 68 17.39 9.58 -8.68
C SER A 68 16.99 11.05 -8.72
N LEU A 69 16.20 11.51 -7.74
CA LEU A 69 15.80 12.91 -7.63
C LEU A 69 16.98 13.83 -7.31
N VAL A 70 17.90 13.39 -6.44
CA VAL A 70 19.10 14.17 -6.13
C VAL A 70 19.99 14.29 -7.37
N ALA A 71 20.17 13.20 -8.13
CA ALA A 71 20.98 13.19 -9.34
C ALA A 71 20.38 14.08 -10.44
N THR A 72 19.05 14.07 -10.64
CA THR A 72 18.41 14.95 -11.61
C THR A 72 18.54 16.41 -11.21
N VAL A 73 18.26 16.76 -9.96
CA VAL A 73 18.43 18.14 -9.46
C VAL A 73 19.88 18.60 -9.62
N ALA A 74 20.85 17.77 -9.24
CA ALA A 74 22.27 18.07 -9.42
C ALA A 74 22.60 18.29 -10.91
N ALA A 75 22.13 17.41 -11.79
CA ALA A 75 22.34 17.53 -13.23
C ALA A 75 21.76 18.84 -13.80
N TYR A 76 20.57 19.25 -13.36
CA TYR A 76 19.98 20.54 -13.74
C TYR A 76 20.88 21.72 -13.33
N PHE A 77 21.41 21.71 -12.11
CA PHE A 77 22.34 22.76 -11.66
C PHE A 77 23.63 22.79 -12.49
N TYR A 78 24.17 21.63 -12.87
CA TYR A 78 25.35 21.57 -13.74
C TYR A 78 25.06 22.12 -15.14
N THR A 79 23.88 21.87 -15.70
CA THR A 79 23.49 22.40 -17.02
C THR A 79 23.25 23.89 -17.04
N GLU A 80 22.75 24.50 -15.95
CA GLU A 80 22.56 25.96 -15.88
C GLU A 80 23.88 26.73 -15.71
N MET A 81 24.94 26.07 -15.23
CA MET A 81 26.26 26.66 -15.01
C MET A 81 27.19 26.56 -16.22
N THR A 82 26.84 25.76 -17.23
CA THR A 82 27.61 25.54 -18.45
C THR A 82 27.08 26.40 -19.58
#